data_AF-A0A672KF54-F1
#
_entry.id   AF-A0A672KF54-F1
#
_cell.length_a   1.000
_cell.length_b   1.000
_cell.length_c   1.000
_cell.angle_alpha   90.00
_cell.angle_beta   90.00
_cell.angle_gamma   90.00
#
_symmetry.space_group_name_H-M   'P 1'
#
loop_
_entity.id
_entity.type
_entity.pdbx_description
1 polymer ?
#
loop_
_entity_poly.entity_id
_entity_poly.type
_entity_poly.pdbx_seq_one_letter_code
_entity_poly.pdbx_strand_id
1 'polypeptide(L)'
;MNSFLLSTASQQEIAGLDNKIHETIETINHLKTQREFMLSFARDPQGFINDWLQSQCRDLKTMTDVVGNPEEERRAEFYYQPWAQEAVCRYFYSKVMKLLKQVCWH
;
A
#
# COMPACT_ATOMS: atom_id res chain seq x y z
N MET A 1 54.57 13.34 15.87
CA MET A 1 53.67 12.30 15.32
C MET A 1 52.34 12.17 16.06
N ASN A 2 52.20 12.56 17.33
CA ASN A 2 50.90 12.46 18.04
C ASN A 2 49.84 13.48 17.60
N SER A 3 50.23 14.65 17.11
CA SER A 3 49.29 15.69 16.62
C SER A 3 48.57 15.30 15.32
N PHE A 4 49.19 14.48 14.47
CA PHE A 4 48.58 13.99 13.23
C PHE A 4 47.44 12.99 13.51
N LEU A 5 47.60 12.16 14.56
CA LEU A 5 46.61 11.18 14.99
C LEU A 5 45.42 11.80 15.75
N LEU A 6 45.59 13.03 16.28
CA LEU A 6 44.58 13.75 17.06
C LEU A 6 43.77 14.76 16.25
N SER A 7 44.06 14.93 14.95
CA SER A 7 43.32 15.84 14.07
C SER A 7 41.98 15.22 13.65
N THR A 8 41.04 15.13 14.59
CA THR A 8 39.65 14.70 14.34
C THR A 8 38.77 15.82 13.78
N ALA A 9 39.26 17.07 13.78
CA ALA A 9 38.54 18.23 13.23
C ALA A 9 38.23 18.05 11.73
N SER A 10 39.17 17.50 10.95
CA SER A 10 38.94 17.18 9.54
C SER A 10 37.91 16.06 9.35
N GLN A 11 37.82 15.10 10.29
CA GLN A 11 36.81 14.04 10.25
C GLN A 11 35.40 14.54 10.55
N GLN A 12 35.25 15.54 11.43
CA GLN A 12 33.94 16.17 11.67
C GLN A 12 33.46 16.95 10.43
N GLU A 13 34.36 17.65 9.75
CA GLU A 13 34.05 18.34 8.50
C GLU A 13 33.67 17.36 7.39
N ILE A 14 34.43 16.26 7.23
CA ILE A 14 34.11 15.18 6.28
C ILE A 14 32.71 14.59 6.57
N ALA A 15 32.41 14.25 7.83
CA ALA A 15 31.10 13.74 8.20
C ALA A 15 29.96 14.75 7.92
N GLY A 16 30.23 16.04 8.11
CA GLY A 16 29.30 17.10 7.75
C GLY A 16 29.04 17.19 6.24
N LEU A 17 30.10 17.05 5.43
CA LEU A 17 29.98 16.99 3.98
C LEU A 17 29.23 15.73 3.51
N ASP A 18 29.48 14.58 4.14
CA ASP A 18 28.78 13.32 3.84
C ASP A 18 27.27 13.42 4.11
N ASN A 19 26.88 14.01 5.25
CA ASN A 19 25.47 14.28 5.55
C ASN A 19 24.83 15.19 4.50
N LYS A 20 25.53 16.26 4.10
CA LYS A 20 25.03 17.19 3.08
C LYS A 20 24.87 16.50 1.71
N ILE A 21 25.79 15.60 1.36
CA ILE A 21 25.69 14.77 0.15
C ILE A 21 24.45 13.88 0.25
N HIS A 22 24.22 13.24 1.39
CA HIS A 22 23.06 12.38 1.61
C HIS A 22 21.74 13.14 1.45
N GLU A 23 21.57 14.26 2.16
CA GLU A 23 20.38 15.13 2.07
C GLU A 23 20.14 15.63 0.63
N THR A 24 21.22 15.97 -0.09
CA THR A 24 21.13 16.40 -1.48
C THR A 24 20.65 15.27 -2.38
N ILE A 25 21.15 14.04 -2.17
CA ILE A 25 20.72 12.85 -2.93
C ILE A 25 19.26 12.53 -2.65
N GLU A 26 18.82 12.59 -1.39
CA GLU A 26 17.41 12.40 -1.03
C GLU A 26 16.51 13.42 -1.73
N THR A 27 16.92 14.69 -1.74
CA THR A 27 16.20 15.77 -2.42
C THR A 27 16.12 15.52 -3.93
N ILE A 28 17.22 15.08 -4.57
CA ILE A 28 17.24 14.73 -5.99
C ILE A 28 16.27 13.58 -6.28
N ASN A 29 16.24 12.54 -5.45
CA ASN A 29 15.33 11.42 -5.62
C ASN A 29 13.87 11.85 -5.47
N HIS A 30 13.56 12.71 -4.50
CA HIS A 30 12.22 13.26 -4.32
C HIS A 30 11.77 14.05 -5.56
N LEU A 31 12.62 14.97 -6.05
CA LEU A 31 12.34 15.77 -7.24
C LEU A 31 12.20 14.91 -8.50
N LYS A 32 12.99 13.84 -8.61
CA LYS A 32 12.88 12.87 -9.71
C LYS A 32 11.49 12.22 -9.72
N THR A 33 11.03 11.71 -8.58
CA THR A 33 9.69 11.09 -8.46
C THR A 33 8.58 12.09 -8.81
N GLN A 34 8.66 13.33 -8.30
CA GLN A 34 7.70 14.39 -8.64
C GLN A 34 7.70 14.70 -10.14
N ARG A 35 8.88 14.80 -10.76
CA ARG A 35 9.00 15.06 -12.20
C ARG A 35 8.40 13.92 -13.01
N GLU A 36 8.70 12.67 -12.66
CA GLU A 36 8.15 11.50 -13.35
C GLU A 36 6.62 11.42 -13.23
N PHE A 37 6.08 11.74 -12.05
CA PHE A 37 4.64 11.86 -11.84
C PHE A 37 4.02 12.89 -12.80
N MET A 38 4.55 14.11 -12.85
CA MET A 38 4.00 15.18 -13.69
C MET A 38 4.14 14.86 -15.19
N LEU A 39 5.24 14.23 -15.60
CA LEU A 39 5.42 13.78 -16.98
C LEU A 39 4.47 12.65 -17.37
N SER A 40 4.18 11.74 -16.44
CA SER A 40 3.23 10.65 -16.68
C SER A 40 1.81 11.20 -16.85
N PHE A 41 1.40 12.14 -16.00
CA PHE A 41 0.15 12.87 -16.16
C PHE A 41 0.06 13.62 -17.49
N ALA A 42 1.12 14.35 -17.87
CA ALA A 42 1.13 15.13 -19.11
C ALA A 42 1.07 14.27 -20.39
N ARG A 43 1.53 13.01 -20.32
CA ARG A 43 1.54 12.08 -21.47
C ARG A 43 0.15 11.52 -21.78
N ASP A 44 -0.58 11.10 -20.76
CA ASP A 44 -1.94 10.58 -20.87
C ASP A 44 -2.71 10.91 -19.58
N PRO A 45 -3.34 12.09 -19.49
CA PRO A 45 -3.99 12.53 -18.25
C PRO A 45 -5.17 11.65 -17.87
N GLN A 46 -5.90 11.08 -18.85
CA GLN A 46 -7.07 10.25 -18.58
C GLN A 46 -6.66 8.88 -18.02
N GLY A 47 -5.73 8.19 -18.69
CA GLY A 47 -5.20 6.91 -18.21
C GLY A 47 -4.51 7.08 -16.85
N PHE A 48 -3.69 8.13 -16.72
CA PHE A 48 -3.01 8.44 -15.48
C PHE A 48 -3.96 8.67 -14.30
N ILE A 49 -5.04 9.44 -14.47
CA ILE A 49 -6.01 9.67 -13.39
C ILE A 49 -6.67 8.35 -12.97
N ASN A 50 -7.01 7.47 -13.92
CA ASN A 50 -7.59 6.16 -13.59
C ASN A 50 -6.61 5.30 -12.78
N ASP A 51 -5.36 5.22 -13.21
CA ASP A 51 -4.31 4.47 -12.51
C ASP A 51 -4.00 5.08 -11.14
N TRP A 52 -4.01 6.40 -11.04
CA TRP A 52 -3.81 7.14 -9.81
C TRP A 52 -4.93 6.87 -8.81
N LEU A 53 -6.19 6.92 -9.23
CA LEU A 53 -7.34 6.58 -8.38
C LEU A 53 -7.27 5.13 -7.89
N GLN A 54 -6.87 4.20 -8.74
CA GLN A 54 -6.66 2.81 -8.33
C GLN A 54 -5.53 2.67 -7.30
N SER A 55 -4.41 3.39 -7.50
CA SER A 55 -3.30 3.39 -6.53
C SER A 55 -3.75 3.93 -5.18
N GLN A 56 -4.38 5.11 -5.16
CA GLN A 56 -4.87 5.72 -3.93
C GLN A 56 -5.90 4.84 -3.21
N CYS A 57 -6.76 4.15 -3.96
CA CYS A 57 -7.72 3.20 -3.38
C CYS A 57 -7.02 1.99 -2.73
N ARG A 58 -5.97 1.45 -3.36
CA ARG A 58 -5.15 0.38 -2.79
C ARG A 58 -4.45 0.84 -1.52
N ASP A 59 -3.78 1.99 -1.57
CA ASP A 59 -3.05 2.53 -0.42
C ASP A 59 -3.99 2.78 0.77
N LEU A 60 -5.17 3.34 0.51
CA LEU A 60 -6.18 3.55 1.54
C LEU A 60 -6.63 2.21 2.17
N LYS A 61 -6.94 1.20 1.34
CA LYS A 61 -7.33 -0.13 1.85
C LYS A 61 -6.23 -0.76 2.71
N THR A 62 -4.97 -0.61 2.32
CA THR A 62 -3.82 -1.08 3.09
C THR A 62 -3.66 -0.34 4.42
N MET A 63 -3.96 0.96 4.47
CA MET A 63 -3.88 1.74 5.71
C MET A 63 -5.05 1.49 6.67
N THR A 64 -6.23 1.13 6.16
CA THR A 64 -7.45 1.00 6.97
C THR A 64 -7.88 -0.44 7.24
N ASP A 65 -7.10 -1.43 6.80
CA ASP A 65 -7.45 -2.86 6.83
C ASP A 65 -8.84 -3.16 6.23
N VAL A 66 -9.29 -2.33 5.28
CA VAL A 66 -10.59 -2.49 4.63
C VAL A 66 -10.45 -3.58 3.58
N VAL A 67 -11.10 -4.71 3.82
CA VAL A 67 -11.11 -5.87 2.92
C VAL A 67 -12.32 -5.80 1.99
N GLY A 68 -12.13 -6.28 0.77
CA GLY A 68 -13.20 -6.41 -0.23
C GLY A 68 -13.33 -5.21 -1.15
N ASN A 69 -14.25 -5.33 -2.11
CA ASN A 69 -14.62 -4.26 -3.02
C ASN A 69 -16.14 -4.27 -3.18
N PRO A 70 -16.86 -3.44 -2.42
CA PRO A 70 -18.33 -3.40 -2.45
C PRO A 70 -18.92 -3.23 -3.85
N GLU A 71 -18.21 -2.52 -4.74
CA GLU A 71 -18.65 -2.31 -6.12
C GLU A 71 -18.51 -3.57 -6.99
N GLU A 72 -17.52 -4.42 -6.73
CA GLU A 72 -17.42 -5.73 -7.37
C GLU A 72 -18.46 -6.69 -6.80
N GLU A 73 -18.61 -6.71 -5.47
CA GLU A 73 -19.60 -7.54 -4.76
C GLU A 73 -21.04 -7.24 -5.18
N ARG A 74 -21.32 -6.03 -5.69
CA ARG A 74 -22.63 -5.66 -6.23
C ARG A 74 -22.97 -6.35 -7.56
N ARG A 75 -21.98 -6.83 -8.29
CA ARG A 75 -22.13 -7.40 -9.64
C ARG A 75 -22.31 -8.92 -9.58
N ALA A 76 -23.19 -9.46 -10.44
CA ALA A 76 -23.49 -10.90 -10.44
C ALA A 76 -22.25 -11.75 -10.78
N GLU A 77 -21.36 -11.22 -11.63
CA GLU A 77 -20.12 -11.86 -12.06
C GLU A 77 -19.18 -12.20 -10.89
N PHE A 78 -19.25 -11.42 -9.81
CA PHE A 78 -18.49 -11.69 -8.59
C PHE A 78 -18.84 -13.05 -7.97
N TYR A 79 -20.08 -13.52 -8.15
CA TYR A 79 -20.57 -14.77 -7.59
C TYR A 79 -20.46 -15.97 -8.54
N TYR A 80 -19.88 -15.79 -9.74
CA TYR A 80 -19.57 -16.88 -10.67
C TYR A 80 -18.18 -17.48 -10.45
N GLN A 81 -17.52 -17.13 -9.35
CA GLN A 81 -16.18 -17.60 -9.02
C GLN A 81 -16.19 -19.02 -8.44
N PRO A 82 -15.09 -19.80 -8.58
CA PRO A 82 -15.02 -21.18 -8.11
C PRO A 82 -15.31 -21.36 -6.60
N TRP A 83 -15.02 -20.33 -5.79
CA TRP A 83 -15.26 -20.36 -4.34
C TRP A 83 -16.75 -20.27 -3.98
N ALA A 84 -17.63 -19.86 -4.90
CA ALA A 84 -19.04 -19.59 -4.61
C ALA A 84 -19.78 -20.83 -4.10
N GLN A 85 -19.55 -21.99 -4.73
CA GLN A 85 -20.19 -23.25 -4.31
C GLN A 85 -19.79 -23.64 -2.88
N GLU A 86 -18.50 -23.59 -2.56
CA GLU A 86 -18.01 -23.89 -1.22
C GLU A 86 -18.53 -22.88 -0.18
N ALA A 87 -18.57 -21.59 -0.54
CA ALA A 87 -19.08 -20.53 0.33
C ALA A 87 -20.55 -20.77 0.71
N VAL A 88 -21.40 -21.18 -0.24
CA VAL A 88 -22.81 -21.54 0.05
C VAL A 88 -22.89 -22.74 0.99
N CYS A 89 -22.09 -23.79 0.78
CA CYS A 89 -22.05 -24.96 1.67
C CYS A 89 -21.66 -24.59 3.11
N ARG A 90 -20.59 -23.79 3.28
CA ARG A 90 -20.12 -23.30 4.59
C ARG A 90 -21.17 -22.42 5.27
N TYR A 91 -21.81 -21.54 4.51
CA TYR A 91 -22.90 -20.70 5.00
C TYR A 91 -24.07 -21.56 5.50
N PHE A 92 -24.52 -22.53 4.70
CA PHE A 92 -25.65 -23.40 5.03
C PHE A 92 -25.39 -24.21 6.30
N TYR A 93 -24.22 -24.85 6.39
CA TYR A 93 -23.79 -25.58 7.58
C TYR A 93 -23.85 -24.69 8.83
N SER A 94 -23.26 -23.49 8.75
CA SER A 94 -23.22 -22.53 9.86
C SER A 94 -24.63 -22.08 10.27
N LYS A 95 -25.53 -21.88 9.30
CA LYS A 95 -26.92 -21.50 9.54
C LYS A 95 -27.70 -22.61 10.25
N VAL A 96 -27.59 -23.85 9.79
CA VAL A 96 -28.25 -25.02 10.41
C VAL A 96 -27.75 -25.20 11.84
N MET A 97 -26.44 -25.15 12.08
CA MET A 97 -25.87 -25.27 13.42
C MET A 97 -26.36 -24.17 14.37
N LYS A 98 -26.53 -22.94 13.88
CA LYS A 98 -27.11 -21.84 14.67
C LYS A 98 -28.56 -22.11 15.06
N LEU A 99 -29.35 -22.65 14.14
CA LEU A 99 -30.75 -23.02 14.40
C LEU A 99 -30.86 -24.18 15.39
N LEU A 100 -30.06 -25.24 15.22
CA LEU A 100 -30.03 -26.36 16.14
C LEU A 100 -29.66 -25.92 17.56
N LYS A 101 -28.70 -25.01 17.71
CA LYS A 101 -28.40 -24.39 19.01
C LYS A 101 -29.61 -23.65 19.58
N GLN A 102 -30.32 -22.85 18.79
CA GLN A 102 -31.49 -22.14 19.30
C GLN A 102 -32.62 -23.08 19.77
N VAL A 103 -32.82 -24.21 19.07
CA VAL A 103 -33.82 -25.22 19.46
C VAL A 103 -33.39 -26.04 20.67
N CYS A 104 -32.12 -26.43 20.81
CA CYS A 104 -31.63 -27.20 21.95
C CYS A 104 -31.41 -26.39 23.24
N TRP A 105 -31.47 -25.06 23.17
CA TRP A 105 -31.41 -24.16 24.33
C TRP A 105 -32.79 -23.74 24.86
N HIS A 106 -33.88 -24.29 24.30
CA HIS A 106 -35.25 -24.26 24.84
C HIS A 106 -35.69 -25.70 25.15
#